data_AF-V9KUS6-F1
#
_entry.id   AF-V9KUS6-F1
#
_cell.length_a   1.000
_cell.length_b   1.000
_cell.length_c   1.000
_cell.angle_alpha   90.00
_cell.angle_beta   90.00
_cell.angle_gamma   90.00
#
_symmetry.space_group_name_H-M   'P 1'
#
loop_
_entity.id
_entity.type
_entity.pdbx_description
1 polymer ?
#
loop_
_entity_poly.entity_id
_entity_poly.type
_entity_poly.pdbx_seq_one_letter_code
_entity_poly.pdbx_strand_id
1 'polypeptide(L)'
;LSRAESALCAFQGEKVVEEAFQDRDDETILLRSKNGKEAVEVIDQIVCNKVKQLNILKYETELRKKRVSELELTHNQYLQETAYQQRMRMTTTQESKMLRSLENRLEKTHLKCHEAKHIMRIYQELKSHLQEESLTFQNQLDALEAEILRLQHELKELQDMNSNAQLSRDAAKAELHEHEEVKHRERRERERILVEYNKLADEKKVQAERAERRALRTLEHHEDIRFEPTAPSETRIDRKFSALSEAFNWIKEVTAVSSVEEVVKRVVMQGDTQKQLEEMKEGNIRQLSLLREEKKKLVTQLEELKYSQNNNLSSGRQMLKELDSHVKQEKERQENELERLTYIIHIMMLVKAGVEHLSNKLRHIQMPKSYPAKAELPFTADAYVLDALELTEDKLLKILDDLKGINLDEVLQQIQEEEYHSTIEGKLPSFNLRIQMPTTQKFELFDDYEDSADDDDDVVTRAMLKKQSQQIVDWKTKRRSRPRKRRGKH
;
A
#
# COMPACT_ATOMS: atom_id res chain seq x y z
N LEU A 1 93.90 -122.14 -31.61
CA LEU A 1 92.56 -121.82 -32.17
C LEU A 1 91.89 -120.63 -31.49
N SER A 2 92.00 -120.45 -30.16
CA SER A 2 91.31 -119.36 -29.43
C SER A 2 91.76 -117.90 -29.68
N ARG A 3 92.86 -117.61 -30.40
CA ARG A 3 93.32 -116.23 -30.69
C ARG A 3 92.90 -115.69 -32.07
N ALA A 4 92.59 -116.57 -33.02
CA ALA A 4 92.17 -116.18 -34.37
C ALA A 4 90.69 -115.79 -34.42
N GLU A 5 89.85 -116.44 -33.62
CA GLU A 5 88.41 -116.13 -33.52
C GLU A 5 88.13 -114.78 -32.84
N SER A 6 88.93 -114.39 -31.83
CA SER A 6 88.80 -113.07 -31.19
C SER A 6 89.22 -111.91 -32.11
N ALA A 7 90.21 -112.10 -32.97
CA ALA A 7 90.66 -111.08 -33.91
C ALA A 7 89.65 -110.86 -35.06
N LEU A 8 89.00 -111.94 -35.53
CA LEU A 8 87.93 -111.86 -36.53
C LEU A 8 86.67 -111.16 -36.01
N CYS A 9 86.33 -111.36 -34.72
CA CYS A 9 85.18 -110.71 -34.09
C CYS A 9 85.40 -109.19 -33.87
N ALA A 10 86.64 -108.78 -33.58
CA ALA A 10 87.01 -107.36 -33.45
C ALA A 10 87.02 -106.64 -34.82
N PHE A 11 87.57 -107.26 -35.86
CA PHE A 11 87.63 -106.68 -37.22
C PHE A 11 86.26 -106.56 -37.88
N GLN A 12 85.32 -107.46 -37.55
CA GLN A 12 83.93 -107.35 -38.00
C GLN A 12 83.18 -106.24 -37.24
N GLY A 13 83.51 -106.00 -35.97
CA GLY A 13 82.95 -104.90 -35.18
C GLY A 13 83.34 -103.51 -35.70
N GLU A 14 84.59 -103.29 -36.10
CA GLU A 14 85.06 -102.00 -36.65
C GLU A 14 84.35 -101.61 -37.96
N LYS A 15 84.17 -102.56 -38.89
CA LYS A 15 83.46 -102.29 -40.15
C LYS A 15 82.00 -101.92 -39.95
N VAL A 16 81.32 -102.55 -38.98
CA VAL A 16 79.90 -102.28 -38.69
C VAL A 16 79.70 -100.89 -38.09
N VAL A 17 80.69 -100.37 -37.34
CA VAL A 17 80.65 -99.01 -36.78
C VAL A 17 80.94 -97.95 -37.85
N GLU A 18 81.87 -98.19 -38.76
CA GLU A 18 82.14 -97.24 -39.87
C GLU A 18 80.98 -97.18 -40.88
N GLU A 19 80.26 -98.27 -41.12
CA GLU A 19 79.13 -98.30 -42.06
C GLU A 19 77.84 -97.68 -41.47
N ALA A 20 77.64 -97.76 -40.15
CA ALA A 20 76.44 -97.24 -39.48
C ALA A 20 76.47 -95.73 -39.18
N PHE A 21 77.64 -95.08 -39.18
CA PHE A 21 77.81 -93.68 -38.73
C PHE A 21 78.43 -92.74 -39.80
N GLN A 22 78.24 -93.05 -41.08
CA GLN A 22 78.83 -92.30 -42.22
C GLN A 22 78.50 -90.80 -42.27
N ASP A 23 77.41 -90.34 -41.62
CA ASP A 23 76.96 -88.94 -41.62
C ASP A 23 77.22 -88.21 -40.29
N ARG A 24 77.97 -88.80 -39.35
CA ARG A 24 78.22 -88.22 -38.00
C ARG A 24 79.70 -88.31 -37.58
N ASP A 25 80.49 -87.40 -38.13
CA ASP A 25 81.96 -87.35 -37.95
C ASP A 25 82.43 -87.22 -36.49
N ASP A 26 81.66 -86.54 -35.64
CA ASP A 26 82.02 -86.37 -34.22
C ASP A 26 81.76 -87.64 -33.39
N GLU A 27 80.78 -88.46 -33.79
CA GLU A 27 80.39 -89.69 -33.12
C GLU A 27 81.28 -90.87 -33.56
N THR A 28 81.77 -90.89 -34.81
CA THR A 28 82.69 -91.92 -35.34
C THR A 28 84.07 -91.90 -34.69
N ILE A 29 84.61 -90.72 -34.35
CA ILE A 29 85.94 -90.59 -33.72
C ILE A 29 85.97 -91.18 -32.30
N LEU A 30 84.88 -91.06 -31.54
CA LEU A 30 84.73 -91.59 -30.17
C LEU A 30 84.54 -93.11 -30.11
N LEU A 31 84.19 -93.74 -31.24
CA LEU A 31 83.81 -95.14 -31.34
C LEU A 31 84.90 -96.04 -31.95
N ARG A 32 85.97 -95.47 -32.52
CA ARG A 32 87.00 -96.15 -33.31
C ARG A 32 87.96 -97.08 -32.54
N SER A 33 87.95 -97.07 -31.20
CA SER A 33 88.84 -97.88 -30.34
C SER A 33 88.11 -98.82 -29.39
N LYS A 34 86.80 -99.02 -29.60
CA LYS A 34 85.91 -99.72 -28.69
C LYS A 34 85.25 -100.93 -29.36
N ASN A 35 85.04 -102.02 -28.61
CA ASN A 35 84.32 -103.19 -29.14
C ASN A 35 82.85 -102.83 -29.42
N GLY A 36 82.19 -103.50 -30.38
CA GLY A 36 80.83 -103.17 -30.82
C GLY A 36 79.75 -103.05 -29.71
N LYS A 37 79.96 -103.67 -28.54
CA LYS A 37 79.08 -103.48 -27.36
C LYS A 37 79.32 -102.17 -26.62
N GLU A 38 80.59 -101.76 -26.46
CA GLU A 38 80.98 -100.51 -25.83
C GLU A 38 80.59 -99.30 -26.69
N ALA A 39 80.55 -99.46 -28.02
CA ALA A 39 80.07 -98.45 -28.93
C ALA A 39 78.57 -98.14 -28.77
N VAL A 40 77.77 -99.17 -28.55
CA VAL A 40 76.32 -99.04 -28.28
C VAL A 40 76.08 -98.29 -26.97
N GLU A 41 76.83 -98.60 -25.91
CA GLU A 41 76.70 -97.90 -24.62
C GLU A 41 77.04 -96.39 -24.70
N VAL A 42 78.05 -96.03 -25.50
CA VAL A 42 78.41 -94.61 -25.70
C VAL A 42 77.32 -93.86 -26.46
N ILE A 43 76.77 -94.47 -27.51
CA ILE A 43 75.67 -93.89 -28.29
C ILE A 43 74.40 -93.80 -27.44
N ASP A 44 74.08 -94.82 -26.65
CA ASP A 44 72.95 -94.78 -25.71
C ASP A 44 73.11 -93.65 -24.69
N GLN A 45 74.32 -93.40 -24.19
CA GLN A 45 74.60 -92.28 -23.29
C GLN A 45 74.42 -90.92 -24.00
N ILE A 46 74.84 -90.79 -25.26
CA ILE A 46 74.66 -89.57 -26.07
C ILE A 46 73.18 -89.33 -26.36
N VAL A 47 72.45 -90.37 -26.77
CA VAL A 47 71.00 -90.33 -26.99
C VAL A 47 70.28 -89.95 -25.69
N CYS A 48 70.64 -90.55 -24.56
CA CYS A 48 70.10 -90.18 -23.26
C CYS A 48 70.37 -88.71 -22.91
N ASN A 49 71.57 -88.19 -23.20
CA ASN A 49 71.91 -86.79 -22.98
C ASN A 49 71.14 -85.84 -23.90
N LYS A 50 70.99 -86.18 -25.19
CA LYS A 50 70.19 -85.41 -26.15
C LYS A 50 68.70 -85.45 -25.80
N VAL A 51 68.17 -86.58 -25.34
CA VAL A 51 66.80 -86.71 -24.84
C VAL A 51 66.61 -85.84 -23.59
N LYS A 52 67.57 -85.80 -22.66
CA LYS A 52 67.52 -84.89 -21.50
C LYS A 52 67.52 -83.42 -21.93
N GLN A 53 68.41 -83.03 -22.86
CA GLN A 53 68.44 -81.66 -23.40
C GLN A 53 67.12 -81.29 -24.08
N LEU A 54 66.56 -82.20 -24.88
CA LEU A 54 65.29 -82.02 -25.56
C LEU A 54 64.13 -81.92 -24.56
N ASN A 55 64.13 -82.72 -23.49
CA ASN A 55 63.13 -82.65 -22.43
C ASN A 55 63.21 -81.33 -21.65
N ILE A 56 64.42 -80.81 -21.38
CA ILE A 56 64.61 -79.48 -20.76
C ILE A 56 64.04 -78.39 -21.67
N LEU A 57 64.39 -78.38 -22.96
CA LEU A 57 63.88 -77.40 -23.92
C LEU A 57 62.36 -77.49 -24.08
N LYS A 58 61.78 -78.69 -24.11
CA LYS A 58 60.32 -78.88 -24.12
C LYS A 58 59.67 -78.27 -22.88
N TYR A 59 60.24 -78.52 -21.69
CA TYR A 59 59.74 -77.96 -20.45
C TYR A 59 59.79 -76.42 -20.45
N GLU A 60 60.91 -75.83 -20.87
CA GLU A 60 61.06 -74.36 -20.99
C GLU A 60 60.06 -73.77 -21.99
N THR A 61 59.84 -74.45 -23.11
CA THR A 61 58.89 -74.02 -24.14
C THR A 61 57.45 -74.06 -23.61
N GLU A 62 57.08 -75.13 -22.90
CA GLU A 62 55.76 -75.24 -22.25
C GLU A 62 55.57 -74.21 -21.14
N LEU A 63 56.62 -73.91 -20.36
CA LEU A 63 56.56 -72.87 -19.33
C LEU A 63 56.36 -71.48 -19.95
N ARG A 64 57.07 -71.18 -21.04
CA ARG A 64 56.89 -69.91 -21.79
C ARG A 64 55.51 -69.82 -22.42
N LYS A 65 54.98 -70.90 -23.00
CA LYS A 65 53.60 -70.93 -23.52
C LYS A 65 52.58 -70.65 -22.43
N LYS A 66 52.69 -71.30 -21.27
CA LYS A 66 51.82 -71.03 -20.12
C LYS A 66 51.90 -69.56 -19.70
N ARG A 67 53.11 -69.00 -19.64
CA ARG A 67 53.30 -67.60 -19.30
C ARG A 67 52.70 -66.64 -20.33
N VAL A 68 52.79 -66.95 -21.62
CA VAL A 68 52.15 -66.18 -22.68
C VAL A 68 50.63 -66.26 -22.56
N SER A 69 50.05 -67.45 -22.36
CA SER A 69 48.61 -67.60 -22.16
C SER A 69 48.09 -66.87 -20.91
N GLU A 70 48.85 -66.86 -19.81
CA GLU A 70 48.55 -66.05 -18.63
C GLU A 70 48.56 -64.54 -18.93
N LEU A 71 49.56 -64.08 -19.69
CA LEU A 71 49.67 -62.67 -20.09
C LEU A 71 48.55 -62.27 -21.06
N GLU A 72 48.20 -63.13 -22.01
CA GLU A 72 47.06 -62.93 -22.91
C GLU A 72 45.73 -62.87 -22.14
N LEU A 73 45.55 -63.75 -21.15
CA LEU A 73 44.36 -63.73 -20.30
C LEU A 73 44.26 -62.41 -19.51
N THR A 74 45.34 -61.99 -18.86
CA THR A 74 45.35 -60.74 -18.10
C THR A 74 45.17 -59.52 -18.99
N HIS A 75 45.80 -59.49 -20.17
CA HIS A 75 45.60 -58.41 -21.15
C HIS A 75 44.14 -58.32 -21.63
N ASN A 76 43.52 -59.46 -21.94
CA ASN A 76 42.10 -59.50 -22.33
C ASN A 76 41.18 -59.02 -21.19
N GLN A 77 41.48 -59.39 -19.94
CA GLN A 77 40.74 -58.89 -18.78
C GLN A 77 40.85 -57.36 -18.66
N TYR A 78 42.05 -56.79 -18.78
CA TYR A 78 42.25 -55.34 -18.75
C TYR A 78 41.53 -54.62 -19.89
N LEU A 79 41.53 -55.17 -21.10
CA LEU A 79 40.76 -54.62 -22.23
C LEU A 79 39.26 -54.63 -21.96
N GLN A 80 38.75 -55.71 -21.38
CA GLN A 80 37.33 -55.82 -21.06
C GLN A 80 36.91 -54.84 -19.96
N GLU A 81 37.76 -54.67 -18.93
CA GLU A 81 37.53 -53.75 -17.83
C GLU A 81 37.61 -52.28 -18.27
N THR A 82 38.58 -51.92 -19.10
CA THR A 82 38.68 -50.57 -19.69
C THR A 82 37.49 -50.23 -20.58
N ALA A 83 37.04 -51.18 -21.42
CA ALA A 83 35.84 -51.01 -22.24
C ALA A 83 34.57 -50.83 -21.38
N TYR A 84 34.45 -51.59 -20.28
CA TYR A 84 33.35 -51.44 -19.33
C TYR A 84 33.37 -50.07 -18.65
N GLN A 85 34.54 -49.62 -18.16
CA GLN A 85 34.69 -48.31 -17.54
C GLN A 85 34.39 -47.16 -18.51
N GLN A 86 34.79 -47.26 -19.78
CA GLN A 86 34.44 -46.26 -20.80
C GLN A 86 32.94 -46.20 -21.04
N ARG A 87 32.29 -47.37 -21.17
CA ARG A 87 30.84 -47.44 -21.39
C ARG A 87 30.07 -46.85 -20.21
N MET A 88 30.50 -47.15 -18.98
CA MET A 88 29.95 -46.56 -17.75
C MET A 88 30.17 -45.04 -17.67
N ARG A 89 31.36 -44.54 -18.04
CA ARG A 89 31.59 -43.09 -18.10
C ARG A 89 30.65 -42.41 -19.10
N MET A 90 30.42 -43.01 -20.27
CA MET A 90 29.51 -42.44 -21.26
C MET A 90 28.06 -42.41 -20.77
N THR A 91 27.56 -43.49 -20.14
CA THR A 91 26.20 -43.53 -19.57
C THR A 91 26.03 -42.51 -18.46
N THR A 92 26.98 -42.43 -17.52
CA THR A 92 26.96 -41.44 -16.43
C THR A 92 27.01 -39.99 -16.97
N THR A 93 27.73 -39.76 -18.07
CA THR A 93 27.77 -38.44 -18.72
C THR A 93 26.42 -38.10 -19.37
N GLN A 94 25.74 -39.08 -19.97
CA GLN A 94 24.43 -38.90 -20.58
C GLN A 94 23.31 -38.74 -19.54
N GLU A 95 23.36 -39.49 -18.45
CA GLU A 95 22.51 -39.33 -17.28
C GLU A 95 22.70 -37.95 -16.63
N SER A 96 23.94 -37.50 -16.48
CA SER A 96 24.24 -36.15 -15.96
C SER A 96 23.68 -35.03 -16.86
N LYS A 97 23.77 -35.19 -18.19
CA LYS A 97 23.16 -34.25 -19.15
C LYS A 97 21.64 -34.25 -19.05
N MET A 98 21.02 -35.43 -18.90
CA MET A 98 19.57 -35.55 -18.70
C MET A 98 19.14 -34.90 -17.38
N LEU A 99 19.88 -35.13 -16.29
CA LEU A 99 19.59 -34.57 -14.98
C LEU A 99 19.65 -33.04 -15.01
N ARG A 100 20.71 -32.46 -15.60
CA ARG A 100 20.82 -30.99 -15.79
C ARG A 100 19.68 -30.42 -16.67
N SER A 101 19.23 -31.17 -17.68
CA SER A 101 18.09 -30.77 -18.51
C SER A 101 16.77 -30.77 -17.72
N LEU A 102 16.55 -31.80 -16.91
CA LEU A 102 15.38 -31.92 -16.03
C LEU A 102 15.36 -30.84 -14.96
N GLU A 103 16.51 -30.54 -14.34
CA GLU A 103 16.66 -29.43 -13.39
C GLU A 103 16.34 -28.09 -14.03
N ASN A 104 16.91 -27.79 -15.20
CA ASN A 104 16.61 -26.54 -15.93
C ASN A 104 15.12 -26.43 -16.30
N ARG A 105 14.49 -27.56 -16.65
CA ARG A 105 13.05 -27.59 -16.97
C ARG A 105 12.20 -27.38 -15.72
N LEU A 106 12.59 -27.97 -14.60
CA LEU A 106 11.94 -27.79 -13.31
C LEU A 106 12.03 -26.34 -12.85
N GLU A 107 13.22 -25.72 -12.91
CA GLU A 107 13.42 -24.32 -12.54
C GLU A 107 12.58 -23.38 -13.42
N LYS A 108 12.54 -23.61 -14.74
CA LYS A 108 11.65 -22.89 -15.66
C LYS A 108 10.17 -23.03 -15.28
N THR A 109 9.74 -24.22 -14.86
CA THR A 109 8.35 -24.40 -14.39
C THR A 109 8.08 -23.70 -13.07
N HIS A 110 9.05 -23.65 -12.16
CA HIS A 110 8.92 -22.89 -10.91
C HIS A 110 8.81 -21.39 -11.17
N LEU A 111 9.65 -20.83 -12.05
CA LEU A 111 9.57 -19.42 -12.45
C LEU A 111 8.20 -19.09 -13.04
N LYS A 112 7.70 -19.90 -13.99
CA LYS A 112 6.36 -19.73 -14.57
C LYS A 112 5.25 -19.81 -13.53
N CYS A 113 5.35 -20.74 -12.57
CA CYS A 113 4.38 -20.88 -11.49
C CYS A 113 4.40 -19.64 -10.57
N HIS A 114 5.59 -19.10 -10.28
CA HIS A 114 5.74 -17.91 -9.47
C HIS A 114 5.16 -16.67 -10.17
N GLU A 115 5.45 -16.49 -11.47
CA GLU A 115 4.86 -15.44 -12.30
C GLU A 115 3.34 -15.56 -12.36
N ALA A 116 2.80 -16.77 -12.60
CA ALA A 116 1.36 -16.99 -12.61
C ALA A 116 0.71 -16.65 -11.27
N LYS A 117 1.34 -17.01 -10.14
CA LYS A 117 0.88 -16.62 -8.79
C LYS A 117 0.94 -15.11 -8.59
N HIS A 118 1.98 -14.45 -9.08
CA HIS A 118 2.11 -13.00 -8.99
C HIS A 118 1.02 -12.29 -9.79
N ILE A 119 0.79 -12.70 -11.05
CA ILE A 119 -0.27 -12.20 -11.91
C ILE A 119 -1.65 -12.44 -11.27
N MET A 120 -1.89 -13.63 -10.72
CA MET A 120 -3.14 -13.95 -10.03
C MET A 120 -3.38 -13.03 -8.84
N ARG A 121 -2.34 -12.74 -8.04
CA ARG A 121 -2.43 -11.81 -6.91
C ARG A 121 -2.84 -10.41 -7.38
N ILE A 122 -2.20 -9.89 -8.43
CA ILE A 122 -2.54 -8.59 -9.01
C ILE A 122 -4.00 -8.56 -9.47
N TYR A 123 -4.48 -9.61 -10.16
CA TYR A 123 -5.87 -9.67 -10.58
C TYR A 123 -6.86 -9.77 -9.40
N GLN A 124 -6.47 -10.42 -8.31
CA GLN A 124 -7.27 -10.46 -7.09
C GLN A 124 -7.33 -9.09 -6.42
N GLU A 125 -6.21 -8.39 -6.31
CA GLU A 125 -6.15 -7.02 -5.78
C GLU A 125 -7.00 -6.06 -6.63
N LEU A 126 -6.86 -6.12 -7.97
CA LEU A 126 -7.66 -5.31 -8.88
C LEU A 126 -9.16 -5.62 -8.76
N LYS A 127 -9.52 -6.90 -8.61
CA LYS A 127 -10.91 -7.30 -8.38
C LYS A 127 -11.44 -6.72 -7.07
N SER A 128 -10.69 -6.81 -5.99
CA SER A 128 -11.10 -6.25 -4.69
C SER A 128 -11.31 -4.74 -4.79
N HIS A 129 -10.38 -4.01 -5.44
CA HIS A 129 -10.53 -2.57 -5.66
C HIS A 129 -11.78 -2.23 -6.47
N LEU A 130 -12.03 -2.94 -7.58
CA LEU A 130 -13.23 -2.74 -8.39
C LEU A 130 -14.52 -3.06 -7.62
N GLN A 131 -14.49 -4.06 -6.73
CA GLN A 131 -15.62 -4.39 -5.87
C GLN A 131 -15.86 -3.26 -4.85
N GLU A 132 -14.82 -2.74 -4.21
CA GLU A 132 -14.92 -1.60 -3.31
C GLU A 132 -15.48 -0.36 -4.03
N GLU A 133 -14.95 0.00 -5.21
CA GLU A 133 -15.48 1.10 -6.01
C GLU A 133 -16.94 0.88 -6.39
N SER A 134 -17.32 -0.34 -6.79
CA SER A 134 -18.70 -0.66 -7.15
C SER A 134 -19.70 -0.41 -6.02
N LEU A 135 -19.27 -0.60 -4.77
CA LEU A 135 -20.09 -0.32 -3.58
C LEU A 135 -20.26 1.19 -3.36
N THR A 136 -19.32 2.02 -3.81
CA THR A 136 -19.38 3.48 -3.64
C THR A 136 -20.21 4.19 -4.69
N PHE A 137 -20.36 3.63 -5.90
CA PHE A 137 -21.07 4.30 -6.99
C PHE A 137 -22.54 4.55 -6.66
N GLN A 138 -23.22 3.62 -5.99
CA GLN A 138 -24.62 3.82 -5.63
C GLN A 138 -24.78 5.02 -4.67
N ASN A 139 -23.93 5.12 -3.65
CA ASN A 139 -23.98 6.25 -2.71
C ASN A 139 -23.71 7.60 -3.41
N GLN A 140 -22.80 7.61 -4.39
CA GLN A 140 -22.52 8.81 -5.19
C GLN A 140 -23.70 9.17 -6.09
N LEU A 141 -24.36 8.19 -6.71
CA LEU A 141 -25.56 8.40 -7.50
C LEU A 141 -26.71 8.92 -6.63
N ASP A 142 -26.96 8.30 -5.48
CA ASP A 142 -28.02 8.73 -4.54
C ASP A 142 -27.77 10.18 -4.06
N ALA A 143 -26.51 10.55 -3.80
CA ALA A 143 -26.15 11.92 -3.42
C ALA A 143 -26.39 12.93 -4.56
N LEU A 144 -26.03 12.56 -5.80
CA LEU A 144 -26.29 13.39 -6.98
C LEU A 144 -27.79 13.53 -7.26
N GLU A 145 -28.56 12.44 -7.13
CA GLU A 145 -30.02 12.46 -7.27
C GLU A 145 -30.68 13.34 -6.22
N ALA A 146 -30.25 13.25 -4.96
CA ALA A 146 -30.73 14.10 -3.88
C ALA A 146 -30.45 15.59 -4.16
N GLU A 147 -29.26 15.93 -4.67
CA GLU A 147 -28.92 17.31 -5.02
C GLU A 147 -29.74 17.81 -6.22
N ILE A 148 -29.98 16.98 -7.23
CA ILE A 148 -30.85 17.31 -8.35
C ILE A 148 -32.27 17.60 -7.85
N LEU A 149 -32.82 16.77 -6.97
CA LEU A 149 -34.14 16.99 -6.38
C LEU A 149 -34.20 18.29 -5.57
N ARG A 150 -33.16 18.58 -4.79
CA ARG A 150 -33.03 19.84 -4.04
C ARG A 150 -33.03 21.05 -4.98
N LEU A 151 -32.22 21.01 -6.04
CA LEU A 151 -32.13 22.09 -7.03
C LEU A 151 -33.43 22.27 -7.82
N GLN A 152 -34.13 21.18 -8.14
CA GLN A 152 -35.46 21.25 -8.78
C GLN A 152 -36.48 21.93 -7.86
N HIS A 153 -36.45 21.62 -6.56
CA HIS A 153 -37.32 22.28 -5.60
C HIS A 153 -37.02 23.78 -5.47
N GLU A 154 -35.74 24.13 -5.31
CA GLU A 154 -35.29 25.53 -5.25
C GLU A 154 -35.65 26.31 -6.52
N LEU A 155 -35.52 25.69 -7.69
CA LEU A 155 -35.93 26.29 -8.96
C LEU A 155 -37.44 26.54 -9.01
N LYS A 156 -38.25 25.61 -8.50
CA LYS A 156 -39.71 25.78 -8.43
C LYS A 156 -40.07 26.93 -7.48
N GLU A 157 -39.45 27.02 -6.32
CA GLU A 157 -39.67 28.12 -5.38
C GLU A 157 -39.30 29.48 -5.99
N LEU A 158 -38.19 29.56 -6.73
CA LEU A 158 -37.79 30.77 -7.45
C LEU A 158 -38.75 31.13 -8.57
N GLN A 159 -39.31 30.14 -9.28
CA GLN A 159 -40.34 30.37 -10.29
C GLN A 159 -41.63 30.93 -9.66
N ASP A 160 -42.07 30.36 -8.54
CA ASP A 160 -43.24 30.83 -7.80
C ASP A 160 -43.01 32.26 -7.27
N MET A 161 -41.82 32.54 -6.74
CA MET A 161 -41.43 33.89 -6.31
C MET A 161 -41.43 34.89 -7.48
N ASN A 162 -40.89 34.52 -8.63
CA ASN A 162 -40.87 35.36 -9.82
C ASN A 162 -42.30 35.61 -10.34
N SER A 163 -43.16 34.59 -10.35
CA SER A 163 -44.57 34.74 -10.71
C SER A 163 -45.28 35.73 -9.78
N ASN A 164 -45.10 35.58 -8.47
CA ASN A 164 -45.63 36.52 -7.47
C ASN A 164 -45.10 37.94 -7.65
N ALA A 165 -43.81 38.10 -7.95
CA ALA A 165 -43.21 39.41 -8.22
C ALA A 165 -43.79 40.05 -9.50
N GLN A 166 -44.03 39.26 -10.55
CA GLN A 166 -44.68 39.73 -11.77
C GLN A 166 -46.13 40.17 -11.51
N LEU A 167 -46.91 39.36 -10.78
CA LEU A 167 -48.28 39.71 -10.40
C LEU A 167 -48.32 40.99 -9.57
N SER A 168 -47.42 41.15 -8.59
CA SER A 168 -47.31 42.35 -7.77
C SER A 168 -46.95 43.58 -8.59
N ARG A 169 -46.00 43.46 -9.53
CA ARG A 169 -45.64 44.54 -10.46
C ARG A 169 -46.82 44.93 -11.35
N ASP A 170 -47.55 43.95 -11.88
CA ASP A 170 -48.65 44.20 -12.80
C ASP A 170 -49.86 44.80 -12.06
N ALA A 171 -50.10 44.39 -10.81
CA ALA A 171 -51.07 45.03 -9.92
C ALA A 171 -50.70 46.50 -9.62
N ALA A 172 -49.44 46.78 -9.26
CA ALA A 172 -48.98 48.14 -9.01
C ALA A 172 -49.08 49.03 -10.28
N LYS A 173 -48.84 48.48 -11.47
CA LYS A 173 -49.06 49.18 -12.74
C LYS A 173 -50.53 49.48 -12.99
N ALA A 174 -51.43 48.55 -12.68
CA ALA A 174 -52.86 48.75 -12.83
C ALA A 174 -53.38 49.85 -11.87
N GLU A 175 -52.96 49.82 -10.60
CA GLU A 175 -53.28 50.86 -9.62
C GLU A 175 -52.74 52.24 -10.05
N LEU A 176 -51.51 52.29 -10.57
CA LEU A 176 -50.94 53.53 -11.11
C LEU A 176 -51.78 54.08 -12.25
N HIS A 177 -52.18 53.23 -13.20
CA HIS A 177 -53.03 53.63 -14.32
C HIS A 177 -54.39 54.16 -13.84
N GLU A 178 -55.03 53.49 -12.88
CA GLU A 178 -56.30 53.96 -12.30
C GLU A 178 -56.16 55.33 -11.63
N HIS A 179 -55.09 55.54 -10.85
CA HIS A 179 -54.80 56.83 -10.22
C HIS A 179 -54.51 57.93 -11.25
N GLU A 180 -53.80 57.61 -12.33
CA GLU A 180 -53.57 58.54 -13.45
C GLU A 180 -54.90 58.93 -14.11
N GLU A 181 -55.79 57.98 -14.39
CA GLU A 181 -57.11 58.25 -14.95
C GLU A 181 -57.98 59.10 -14.02
N VAL A 182 -57.99 58.82 -12.71
CA VAL A 182 -58.68 59.66 -11.71
C VAL A 182 -58.12 61.09 -11.74
N LYS A 183 -56.79 61.25 -11.70
CA LYS A 183 -56.14 62.57 -11.78
C LYS A 183 -56.49 63.32 -13.06
N HIS A 184 -56.53 62.62 -14.19
CA HIS A 184 -56.92 63.21 -15.47
C HIS A 184 -58.40 63.62 -15.47
N ARG A 185 -59.30 62.79 -14.92
CA ARG A 185 -60.73 63.13 -14.76
C ARG A 185 -60.93 64.34 -13.86
N GLU A 186 -60.28 64.37 -12.70
CA GLU A 186 -60.34 65.52 -11.79
C GLU A 186 -59.81 66.80 -12.44
N ARG A 187 -58.71 66.71 -13.20
CA ARG A 187 -58.19 67.88 -13.92
C ARG A 187 -59.20 68.41 -14.92
N ARG A 188 -59.81 67.53 -15.74
CA ARG A 188 -60.87 67.94 -16.69
C ARG A 188 -62.06 68.56 -15.98
N GLU A 189 -62.46 68.02 -14.83
CA GLU A 189 -63.57 68.57 -14.05
C GLU A 189 -63.23 69.95 -13.47
N ARG A 190 -62.03 70.12 -12.91
CA ARG A 190 -61.56 71.43 -12.44
C ARG A 190 -61.48 72.44 -13.58
N GLU A 191 -61.01 72.05 -14.74
CA GLU A 191 -60.99 72.90 -15.94
C GLU A 191 -62.41 73.30 -16.37
N ARG A 192 -63.38 72.37 -16.36
CA ARG A 192 -64.79 72.67 -16.62
C ARG A 192 -65.34 73.70 -15.64
N ILE A 193 -65.16 73.47 -14.34
CA ILE A 193 -65.60 74.38 -13.28
C ILE A 193 -64.95 75.76 -13.43
N LEU A 194 -63.63 75.82 -13.68
CA LEU A 194 -62.92 77.09 -13.88
C LEU A 194 -63.45 77.85 -15.10
N VAL A 195 -63.76 77.18 -16.20
CA VAL A 195 -64.37 77.81 -17.38
C VAL A 195 -65.76 78.35 -17.05
N GLU A 196 -66.58 77.62 -16.29
CA GLU A 196 -67.91 78.08 -15.85
C GLU A 196 -67.81 79.30 -14.93
N TYR A 197 -66.90 79.28 -13.94
CA TYR A 197 -66.66 80.42 -13.06
C TYR A 197 -66.13 81.64 -13.81
N ASN A 198 -65.22 81.47 -14.77
CA ASN A 198 -64.73 82.56 -15.60
C ASN A 198 -65.86 83.19 -16.42
N LYS A 199 -66.76 82.38 -17.00
CA LYS A 199 -67.95 82.90 -17.70
C LYS A 199 -68.84 83.72 -16.78
N LEU A 200 -69.15 83.23 -15.59
CA LEU A 200 -69.96 83.97 -14.60
C LEU A 200 -69.25 85.25 -14.14
N ALA A 201 -67.93 85.22 -13.97
CA ALA A 201 -67.13 86.40 -13.63
C ALA A 201 -67.14 87.43 -14.76
N ASP A 202 -66.99 87.00 -16.01
CA ASP A 202 -67.08 87.87 -17.20
C ASP A 202 -68.48 88.46 -17.35
N GLU A 203 -69.54 87.67 -17.15
CA GLU A 203 -70.92 88.15 -17.15
C GLU A 203 -71.16 89.21 -16.07
N LYS A 204 -70.69 88.96 -14.83
CA LYS A 204 -70.77 89.94 -13.74
C LYS A 204 -69.94 91.19 -14.04
N LYS A 205 -68.77 91.06 -14.65
CA LYS A 205 -67.94 92.18 -15.09
C LYS A 205 -68.68 93.03 -16.12
N VAL A 206 -69.30 92.41 -17.12
CA VAL A 206 -70.12 93.12 -18.12
C VAL A 206 -71.34 93.79 -17.47
N GLN A 207 -71.99 93.14 -16.50
CA GLN A 207 -73.09 93.74 -15.75
C GLN A 207 -72.63 94.89 -14.86
N ALA A 208 -71.48 94.76 -14.19
CA ALA A 208 -70.87 95.81 -13.38
C ALA A 208 -70.45 96.99 -14.24
N GLU A 209 -69.85 96.78 -15.41
CA GLU A 209 -69.52 97.84 -16.38
C GLU A 209 -70.80 98.55 -16.88
N ARG A 210 -71.89 97.79 -17.12
CA ARG A 210 -73.21 98.37 -17.43
C ARG A 210 -73.80 99.15 -16.25
N ALA A 211 -73.64 98.66 -15.03
CA ALA A 211 -74.13 99.31 -13.81
C ALA A 211 -73.30 100.55 -13.49
N GLU A 212 -71.98 100.54 -13.67
CA GLU A 212 -71.07 101.67 -13.53
C GLU A 212 -71.41 102.76 -14.54
N ARG A 213 -71.71 102.41 -15.79
CA ARG A 213 -72.26 103.35 -16.79
C ARG A 213 -73.60 103.97 -16.37
N ARG A 214 -74.40 103.29 -15.54
CA ARG A 214 -75.65 103.83 -14.96
C ARG A 214 -75.40 104.61 -13.65
N ALA A 215 -74.44 104.18 -12.85
CA ALA A 215 -74.03 104.80 -11.58
C ALA A 215 -73.34 106.15 -11.82
N LEU A 216 -72.50 106.26 -12.85
CA LEU A 216 -71.95 107.54 -13.33
C LEU A 216 -73.05 108.53 -13.77
N ARG A 217 -74.30 108.07 -14.00
CA ARG A 217 -75.47 108.94 -14.24
C ARG A 217 -76.32 109.22 -13.00
N THR A 218 -76.07 108.55 -11.88
CA THR A 218 -76.86 108.66 -10.64
C THR A 218 -76.06 109.19 -9.43
N LEU A 219 -74.74 109.35 -9.56
CA LEU A 219 -73.84 109.99 -8.60
C LEU A 219 -73.92 111.54 -8.56
N GLU A 220 -74.93 112.16 -9.18
CA GLU A 220 -75.20 113.60 -9.04
C GLU A 220 -76.14 113.95 -7.89
N HIS A 221 -76.82 113.00 -7.22
CA HIS A 221 -77.77 113.35 -6.14
C HIS A 221 -77.68 112.45 -4.89
N HIS A 222 -77.18 113.11 -3.84
CA HIS A 222 -77.61 113.07 -2.44
C HIS A 222 -76.81 112.23 -1.42
N GLU A 223 -76.23 112.99 -0.50
CA GLU A 223 -75.62 112.60 0.78
C GLU A 223 -76.67 112.32 1.88
N ASP A 224 -76.20 111.48 2.82
CA ASP A 224 -76.32 111.48 4.29
C ASP A 224 -77.68 111.51 4.99
N ILE A 225 -77.83 110.66 6.01
CA ILE A 225 -77.83 111.07 7.44
C ILE A 225 -77.92 109.86 8.39
N ARG A 226 -77.00 109.85 9.36
CA ARG A 226 -76.90 109.06 10.59
C ARG A 226 -77.96 109.49 11.62
N PHE A 227 -78.50 108.55 12.41
CA PHE A 227 -78.99 108.83 13.78
C PHE A 227 -78.91 107.58 14.69
N GLU A 228 -77.98 107.60 15.64
CA GLU A 228 -78.14 107.04 17.01
C GLU A 228 -79.09 107.99 17.80
N PRO A 229 -79.80 107.63 18.92
CA PRO A 229 -79.18 106.99 20.09
C PRO A 229 -80.11 106.23 21.11
N THR A 230 -79.46 105.71 22.15
CA THR A 230 -79.86 105.66 23.58
C THR A 230 -80.91 104.66 24.11
N ALA A 231 -80.42 103.84 25.05
CA ALA A 231 -81.14 103.06 26.06
C ALA A 231 -81.91 103.94 27.06
N PRO A 232 -82.85 103.35 27.85
CA PRO A 232 -82.56 103.18 29.28
C PRO A 232 -83.18 101.94 29.97
N SER A 233 -82.40 101.39 30.91
CA SER A 233 -82.73 100.98 32.29
C SER A 233 -84.14 100.43 32.62
N GLU A 234 -84.21 99.17 33.10
CA GLU A 234 -85.14 98.73 34.16
C GLU A 234 -84.64 97.41 34.84
N THR A 235 -85.40 96.82 35.76
CA THR A 235 -84.99 96.38 37.11
C THR A 235 -84.10 95.13 37.27
N ARG A 236 -83.49 94.93 38.46
CA ARG A 236 -82.56 93.82 38.79
C ARG A 236 -83.20 92.41 38.74
N ILE A 237 -84.53 92.31 38.71
CA ILE A 237 -85.26 91.04 38.53
C ILE A 237 -85.48 90.78 37.03
N ASP A 238 -85.79 91.84 36.26
CA ASP A 238 -85.83 91.78 34.80
C ASP A 238 -84.46 91.49 34.20
N ARG A 239 -83.35 91.95 34.78
CA ARG A 239 -82.01 91.55 34.32
C ARG A 239 -81.74 90.06 34.45
N LYS A 240 -82.25 89.39 35.49
CA LYS A 240 -82.06 87.94 35.66
C LYS A 240 -83.00 87.16 34.75
N PHE A 241 -84.24 87.60 34.58
CA PHE A 241 -85.20 86.96 33.68
C PHE A 241 -84.80 87.19 32.22
N SER A 242 -84.35 88.39 31.87
CA SER A 242 -83.82 88.74 30.56
C SER A 242 -82.49 88.05 30.30
N ALA A 243 -81.57 87.95 31.26
CA ALA A 243 -80.33 87.17 31.07
C ALA A 243 -80.59 85.66 30.92
N LEU A 244 -81.57 85.09 31.66
CA LEU A 244 -81.97 83.69 31.47
C LEU A 244 -82.69 83.48 30.13
N SER A 245 -83.54 84.42 29.71
CA SER A 245 -84.25 84.39 28.42
C SER A 245 -83.29 84.60 27.24
N GLU A 246 -82.28 85.46 27.40
CA GLU A 246 -81.24 85.74 26.43
C GLU A 246 -80.25 84.57 26.32
N ALA A 247 -79.84 83.98 27.45
CA ALA A 247 -79.08 82.72 27.46
C ALA A 247 -79.88 81.57 26.83
N PHE A 248 -81.20 81.54 27.02
CA PHE A 248 -82.07 80.52 26.45
C PHE A 248 -82.28 80.71 24.95
N ASN A 249 -82.51 81.95 24.49
CA ASN A 249 -82.56 82.29 23.06
C ASN A 249 -81.21 82.03 22.39
N TRP A 250 -80.10 82.31 23.07
CA TRP A 250 -78.77 81.95 22.61
C TRP A 250 -78.62 80.43 22.47
N ILE A 251 -79.07 79.62 23.44
CA ILE A 251 -79.08 78.16 23.30
C ILE A 251 -79.96 77.74 22.12
N LYS A 252 -81.13 78.35 21.94
CA LYS A 252 -82.06 78.07 20.84
C LYS A 252 -81.47 78.42 19.46
N GLU A 253 -80.74 79.52 19.36
CA GLU A 253 -80.02 79.96 18.16
C GLU A 253 -78.82 79.07 17.87
N VAL A 254 -77.98 78.78 18.86
CA VAL A 254 -76.78 77.91 18.72
C VAL A 254 -77.17 76.47 18.39
N THR A 255 -78.27 75.98 18.96
CA THR A 255 -78.80 74.65 18.62
C THR A 255 -79.66 74.65 17.36
N ALA A 256 -80.02 75.82 16.81
CA ALA A 256 -80.90 76.03 15.65
C ALA A 256 -82.21 75.23 15.75
N VAL A 257 -82.96 75.45 16.82
CA VAL A 257 -84.16 74.69 17.16
C VAL A 257 -85.39 75.60 17.30
N SER A 258 -86.58 75.14 16.87
CA SER A 258 -87.79 75.98 16.84
C SER A 258 -88.56 75.95 18.16
N SER A 259 -88.50 74.84 18.92
CA SER A 259 -89.24 74.62 20.17
C SER A 259 -88.34 74.26 21.36
N VAL A 260 -88.77 74.64 22.57
CA VAL A 260 -88.11 74.29 23.85
C VAL A 260 -87.97 72.78 24.02
N GLU A 261 -88.98 72.02 23.60
CA GLU A 261 -89.00 70.56 23.73
C GLU A 261 -87.96 69.89 22.82
N GLU A 262 -87.67 70.47 21.66
CA GLU A 262 -86.66 69.97 20.73
C GLU A 262 -85.24 70.24 21.25
N VAL A 263 -85.02 71.36 21.96
CA VAL A 263 -83.74 71.65 22.64
C VAL A 263 -83.48 70.59 23.70
N VAL A 264 -84.49 70.28 24.52
CA VAL A 264 -84.39 69.22 25.54
C VAL A 264 -84.11 67.86 24.89
N LYS A 265 -84.81 67.49 23.80
CA LYS A 265 -84.56 66.24 23.08
C LYS A 265 -83.14 66.15 22.53
N ARG A 266 -82.60 67.22 21.92
CA ARG A 266 -81.22 67.21 21.41
C ARG A 266 -80.18 67.13 22.53
N VAL A 267 -80.40 67.80 23.65
CA VAL A 267 -79.50 67.70 24.82
C VAL A 267 -79.52 66.28 25.40
N VAL A 268 -80.69 65.64 25.46
CA VAL A 268 -80.80 64.23 25.89
C VAL A 268 -80.09 63.30 24.91
N MET A 269 -80.32 63.43 23.60
CA MET A 269 -79.61 62.64 22.58
C MET A 269 -78.09 62.89 22.60
N GLN A 270 -77.66 64.12 22.86
CA GLN A 270 -76.24 64.46 23.03
C GLN A 270 -75.65 63.78 24.28
N GLY A 271 -76.41 63.73 25.39
CA GLY A 271 -76.04 62.96 26.57
C GLY A 271 -75.92 61.46 26.30
N ASP A 272 -76.85 60.90 25.54
CA ASP A 272 -76.83 59.46 25.18
C ASP A 272 -75.66 59.12 24.24
N THR A 273 -75.39 59.97 23.24
CA THR A 273 -74.22 59.83 22.36
C THR A 273 -72.90 60.01 23.11
N GLN A 274 -72.82 60.93 24.07
CA GLN A 274 -71.65 61.05 24.95
C GLN A 274 -71.43 59.77 25.76
N LYS A 275 -72.48 59.21 26.37
CA LYS A 275 -72.38 57.93 27.10
C LYS A 275 -71.89 56.80 26.21
N GLN A 276 -72.45 56.68 25.00
CA GLN A 276 -72.02 55.66 24.04
C GLN A 276 -70.56 55.82 23.62
N LEU A 277 -70.08 57.06 23.44
CA LEU A 277 -68.67 57.34 23.14
C LEU A 277 -67.76 57.05 24.34
N GLU A 278 -68.20 57.32 25.56
CA GLU A 278 -67.49 56.95 26.79
C GLU A 278 -67.39 55.43 26.92
N GLU A 279 -68.47 54.69 26.67
CA GLU A 279 -68.46 53.22 26.64
C GLU A 279 -67.51 52.66 25.57
N MET A 280 -67.54 53.20 24.35
CA MET A 280 -66.58 52.81 23.30
C MET A 280 -65.14 53.15 23.67
N LYS A 281 -64.89 54.32 24.27
CA LYS A 281 -63.57 54.73 24.74
C LYS A 281 -63.06 53.76 25.81
N GLU A 282 -63.90 53.41 26.79
CA GLU A 282 -63.55 52.42 27.80
C GLU A 282 -63.30 51.04 27.20
N GLY A 283 -64.13 50.60 26.25
CA GLY A 283 -63.93 49.35 25.52
C GLY A 283 -62.60 49.31 24.78
N ASN A 284 -62.25 50.38 24.07
CA ASN A 284 -60.98 50.51 23.36
C ASN A 284 -59.79 50.55 24.33
N ILE A 285 -59.91 51.21 25.49
CA ILE A 285 -58.87 51.21 26.52
C ILE A 285 -58.64 49.80 27.06
N ARG A 286 -59.71 49.03 27.31
CA ARG A 286 -59.62 47.63 27.77
C ARG A 286 -58.98 46.74 26.70
N GLN A 287 -59.36 46.89 25.43
CA GLN A 287 -58.73 46.14 24.33
C GLN A 287 -57.25 46.50 24.17
N LEU A 288 -56.88 47.79 24.28
CA LEU A 288 -55.50 48.22 24.25
C LEU A 288 -54.68 47.67 25.41
N SER A 289 -55.25 47.56 26.62
CA SER A 289 -54.55 46.93 27.74
C SER A 289 -54.32 45.44 27.52
N LEU A 290 -55.32 44.71 27.00
CA LEU A 290 -55.19 43.29 26.68
C LEU A 290 -54.11 43.05 25.61
N LEU A 291 -54.16 43.80 24.50
CA LEU A 291 -53.16 43.70 23.43
C LEU A 291 -51.75 44.06 23.92
N ARG A 292 -51.62 45.00 24.86
CA ARG A 292 -50.33 45.33 25.49
C ARG A 292 -49.80 44.19 26.36
N GLU A 293 -50.67 43.51 27.10
CA GLU A 293 -50.28 42.34 27.89
C GLU A 293 -49.92 41.14 27.01
N GLU A 294 -50.70 40.88 25.96
CA GLU A 294 -50.38 39.85 24.97
C GLU A 294 -49.05 40.13 24.28
N LYS A 295 -48.81 41.38 23.86
CA LYS A 295 -47.52 41.78 23.31
C LYS A 295 -46.38 41.51 24.29
N LYS A 296 -46.55 41.85 25.58
CA LYS A 296 -45.53 41.57 26.61
C LYS A 296 -45.27 40.07 26.73
N LYS A 297 -46.33 39.24 26.80
CA LYS A 297 -46.21 37.78 26.86
C LYS A 297 -45.50 37.19 25.65
N LEU A 298 -45.83 37.66 24.44
CA LEU A 298 -45.18 37.23 23.21
C LEU A 298 -43.71 37.65 23.15
N VAL A 299 -43.37 38.85 23.62
CA VAL A 299 -41.98 39.30 23.71
C VAL A 299 -41.18 38.45 24.69
N THR A 300 -41.71 38.16 25.87
CA THR A 300 -41.01 37.30 26.85
C THR A 300 -40.81 35.88 26.32
N GLN A 301 -41.81 35.29 25.65
CA GLN A 301 -41.68 33.97 25.02
C GLN A 301 -40.62 33.97 23.91
N LEU A 302 -40.54 35.03 23.12
CA LEU A 302 -39.55 35.17 22.07
C LEU A 302 -38.13 35.31 22.63
N GLU A 303 -37.96 36.05 23.72
CA GLU A 303 -36.69 36.14 24.44
C GLU A 303 -36.27 34.76 24.98
N GLU A 304 -37.17 34.04 25.66
CA GLU A 304 -36.91 32.68 26.15
C GLU A 304 -36.51 31.72 25.02
N LEU A 305 -37.20 31.78 23.87
CA LEU A 305 -36.86 30.96 22.70
C LEU A 305 -35.50 31.33 22.11
N LYS A 306 -35.16 32.63 21.99
CA LYS A 306 -33.85 33.07 21.50
C LYS A 306 -32.71 32.60 22.39
N TYR A 307 -32.86 32.71 23.71
CA TYR A 307 -31.82 32.32 24.65
C TYR A 307 -31.72 30.79 24.79
N SER A 308 -32.84 30.06 24.78
CA SER A 308 -32.82 28.59 24.79
C SER A 308 -32.24 28.00 23.51
N GLN A 309 -32.54 28.56 22.34
CA GLN A 309 -31.96 28.12 21.07
C GLN A 309 -30.44 28.35 21.03
N ASN A 310 -29.98 29.50 21.52
CA ASN A 310 -28.54 29.79 21.61
C ASN A 310 -27.82 28.86 22.61
N ASN A 311 -28.44 28.57 23.76
CA ASN A 311 -27.89 27.64 24.74
C ASN A 311 -27.82 26.20 24.22
N ASN A 312 -28.84 25.74 23.49
CA ASN A 312 -28.85 24.43 22.86
C ASN A 312 -27.79 24.32 21.75
N LEU A 313 -27.60 25.37 20.95
CA LEU A 313 -26.54 25.42 19.94
C LEU A 313 -25.15 25.44 20.56
N SER A 314 -24.94 26.16 21.67
CA SER A 314 -23.65 26.16 22.38
C SER A 314 -23.35 24.84 23.06
N SER A 315 -24.37 24.22 23.68
CA SER A 315 -24.24 22.91 24.32
C SER A 315 -24.00 21.81 23.29
N GLY A 316 -24.72 21.82 22.16
CA GLY A 316 -24.48 20.91 21.04
C GLY A 316 -23.08 21.07 20.44
N ARG A 317 -22.58 22.31 20.29
CA ARG A 317 -21.20 22.57 19.85
C ARG A 317 -20.15 22.09 20.85
N GLN A 318 -20.41 22.18 22.15
CA GLN A 318 -19.51 21.63 23.18
C GLN A 318 -19.48 20.11 23.13
N MET A 319 -20.65 19.46 23.06
CA MET A 319 -20.77 18.01 22.92
C MET A 319 -20.06 17.50 21.66
N LEU A 320 -20.20 18.20 20.52
CA LEU A 320 -19.48 17.85 19.29
C LEU A 320 -17.96 17.95 19.45
N LYS A 321 -17.46 18.96 20.18
CA LYS A 321 -16.02 19.09 20.47
C LYS A 321 -15.52 17.97 21.39
N GLU A 322 -16.32 17.56 22.37
CA GLU A 322 -16.00 16.44 23.25
C GLU A 322 -15.96 15.13 22.48
N LEU A 323 -16.95 14.86 21.62
CA LEU A 323 -16.97 13.69 20.74
C LEU A 323 -15.78 13.69 19.78
N ASP A 324 -15.45 14.83 19.16
CA ASP A 324 -14.28 14.94 18.29
C ASP A 324 -12.96 14.70 19.05
N SER A 325 -12.87 15.18 20.30
CA SER A 325 -11.76 14.89 21.20
C SER A 325 -11.64 13.40 21.53
N HIS A 326 -12.76 12.74 21.84
CA HIS A 326 -12.80 11.29 22.08
C HIS A 326 -12.39 10.50 20.84
N VAL A 327 -12.87 10.87 19.66
CA VAL A 327 -12.48 10.21 18.39
C VAL A 327 -10.98 10.36 18.15
N LYS A 328 -10.40 11.53 18.40
CA LYS A 328 -8.95 11.75 18.28
C LYS A 328 -8.16 10.87 19.25
N GLN A 329 -8.59 10.80 20.51
CA GLN A 329 -7.95 9.96 21.51
C GLN A 329 -8.04 8.46 21.17
N GLU A 330 -9.18 7.98 20.69
CA GLU A 330 -9.31 6.57 20.29
C GLU A 330 -8.47 6.24 19.05
N LYS A 331 -8.35 7.16 18.09
CA LYS A 331 -7.44 7.01 16.94
C LYS A 331 -5.98 6.92 17.37
N GLU A 332 -5.55 7.80 18.28
CA GLU A 332 -4.19 7.77 18.82
C GLU A 332 -3.94 6.47 19.60
N ARG A 333 -4.90 5.98 20.38
CA ARG A 333 -4.79 4.68 21.04
C ARG A 333 -4.68 3.54 20.03
N GLN A 334 -5.51 3.56 18.98
CA GLN A 334 -5.47 2.54 17.93
C GLN A 334 -4.10 2.50 17.23
N GLU A 335 -3.52 3.66 16.91
CA GLU A 335 -2.20 3.76 16.30
C GLU A 335 -1.12 3.20 17.22
N ASN A 336 -1.12 3.58 18.50
CA ASN A 336 -0.19 3.05 19.51
C ASN A 336 -0.31 1.52 19.68
N GLU A 337 -1.52 0.97 19.70
CA GLU A 337 -1.72 -0.48 19.81
C GLU A 337 -1.29 -1.21 18.52
N LEU A 338 -1.46 -0.60 17.36
CA LEU A 338 -1.00 -1.16 16.08
C LEU A 338 0.53 -1.18 15.99
N GLU A 339 1.21 -0.12 16.48
CA GLU A 339 2.66 -0.10 16.61
C GLU A 339 3.16 -1.19 17.56
N ARG A 340 2.53 -1.34 18.73
CA ARG A 340 2.83 -2.41 19.70
C ARG A 340 2.63 -3.79 19.09
N LEU A 341 1.53 -4.01 18.38
CA LEU A 341 1.25 -5.27 17.70
C LEU A 341 2.33 -5.57 16.64
N THR A 342 2.69 -4.57 15.83
CA THR A 342 3.73 -4.71 14.80
C THR A 342 5.08 -5.06 15.42
N TYR A 343 5.42 -4.42 16.54
CA TYR A 343 6.62 -4.73 17.31
C TYR A 343 6.62 -6.17 17.85
N ILE A 344 5.50 -6.62 18.44
CA ILE A 344 5.36 -7.99 18.95
C ILE A 344 5.46 -9.02 17.81
N ILE A 345 4.81 -8.76 16.66
CA ILE A 345 4.90 -9.62 15.48
C ILE A 345 6.36 -9.73 15.01
N HIS A 346 7.09 -8.62 14.97
CA HIS A 346 8.50 -8.63 14.59
C HIS A 346 9.36 -9.48 15.54
N ILE A 347 9.18 -9.31 16.87
CA ILE A 347 9.85 -10.15 17.86
C ILE A 347 9.49 -11.62 17.68
N MET A 348 8.20 -11.93 17.52
CA MET A 348 7.74 -13.32 17.38
C MET A 348 8.32 -13.98 16.12
N MET A 349 8.46 -13.23 15.03
CA MET A 349 9.14 -13.69 13.83
C MET A 349 10.63 -13.98 14.07
N LEU A 350 11.33 -13.10 14.80
CA LEU A 350 12.74 -13.31 15.17
C LEU A 350 12.91 -14.53 16.08
N VAL A 351 12.05 -14.69 17.07
CA VAL A 351 12.06 -15.86 17.98
C VAL A 351 11.81 -17.13 17.19
N LYS A 352 10.79 -17.15 16.32
CA LYS A 352 10.49 -18.30 15.45
C LYS A 352 11.68 -18.69 14.59
N ALA A 353 12.33 -17.73 13.94
CA ALA A 353 13.54 -17.99 13.15
C ALA A 353 14.69 -18.50 14.03
N GLY A 354 14.91 -17.92 15.21
CA GLY A 354 15.94 -18.37 16.15
C GLY A 354 15.74 -19.82 16.63
N VAL A 355 14.51 -20.17 17.01
CA VAL A 355 14.10 -21.53 17.40
C VAL A 355 14.27 -22.50 16.24
N GLU A 356 13.90 -22.10 15.03
CA GLU A 356 14.10 -22.93 13.83
C GLU A 356 15.58 -23.20 13.56
N HIS A 357 16.43 -22.16 13.64
CA HIS A 357 17.87 -22.33 13.48
C HIS A 357 18.46 -23.27 14.53
N LEU A 358 18.02 -23.15 15.79
CA LEU A 358 18.46 -24.04 16.87
C LEU A 358 18.00 -25.48 16.63
N SER A 359 16.73 -25.69 16.30
CA SER A 359 16.16 -26.99 15.95
C SER A 359 16.89 -27.64 14.77
N ASN A 360 17.19 -26.86 13.73
CA ASN A 360 17.95 -27.30 12.56
C ASN A 360 19.35 -27.77 12.93
N LYS A 361 20.06 -27.05 13.82
CA LYS A 361 21.37 -27.48 14.32
C LYS A 361 21.29 -28.79 15.07
N LEU A 362 20.22 -29.04 15.82
CA LEU A 362 20.03 -30.23 16.65
C LEU A 362 19.35 -31.41 15.91
N ARG A 363 19.13 -31.33 14.59
CA ARG A 363 18.45 -32.39 13.81
C ARG A 363 19.11 -33.76 13.89
N HIS A 364 20.44 -33.81 14.02
CA HIS A 364 21.22 -35.04 14.00
C HIS A 364 21.23 -35.80 15.34
N ILE A 365 20.70 -35.20 16.40
CA ILE A 365 20.62 -35.81 17.73
C ILE A 365 19.37 -36.67 17.81
N GLN A 366 19.57 -37.99 17.92
CA GLN A 366 18.48 -38.96 17.97
C GLN A 366 17.91 -39.04 19.38
N MET A 367 16.60 -38.83 19.53
CA MET A 367 15.89 -39.02 20.80
C MET A 367 15.48 -40.50 20.97
N PRO A 368 15.44 -41.03 22.21
CA PRO A 368 15.01 -42.40 22.45
C PRO A 368 13.56 -42.63 21.98
N LYS A 369 13.26 -43.83 21.47
CA LYS A 369 11.96 -44.24 20.88
C LYS A 369 10.74 -44.12 21.82
N SER A 370 10.94 -43.73 23.08
CA SER A 370 9.88 -43.48 24.05
C SER A 370 9.27 -42.08 23.95
N TYR A 371 9.83 -41.20 23.10
CA TYR A 371 9.22 -39.90 22.83
C TYR A 371 7.95 -40.07 21.99
N PRO A 372 6.80 -39.52 22.42
CA PRO A 372 5.61 -39.55 21.58
C PRO A 372 5.93 -38.78 20.29
N ALA A 373 5.73 -39.43 19.15
CA ALA A 373 5.80 -38.76 17.86
C ALA A 373 4.65 -37.75 17.79
N LYS A 374 4.86 -36.54 18.33
CA LYS A 374 3.94 -35.43 18.15
C LYS A 374 3.85 -35.14 16.65
N ALA A 375 2.62 -35.05 16.15
CA ALA A 375 2.37 -34.81 14.73
C ALA A 375 3.13 -33.57 14.26
N GLU A 376 3.83 -33.65 13.13
CA GLU A 376 4.52 -32.51 12.55
C GLU A 376 3.48 -31.42 12.24
N LEU A 377 3.39 -30.43 13.13
CA LEU A 377 2.47 -29.31 12.94
C LEU A 377 2.94 -28.48 11.74
N PRO A 378 2.02 -27.94 10.95
CA PRO A 378 2.36 -27.06 9.84
C PRO A 378 3.17 -25.86 10.35
N PHE A 379 4.17 -25.44 9.59
CA PHE A 379 4.99 -24.25 9.87
C PHE A 379 4.15 -22.97 10.09
N THR A 380 2.91 -22.94 9.61
CA THR A 380 1.98 -21.82 9.74
C THR A 380 1.19 -21.80 11.04
N ALA A 381 1.26 -22.84 11.87
CA ALA A 381 0.55 -22.88 13.15
C ALA A 381 1.38 -22.19 14.25
N ASP A 382 0.75 -21.33 15.05
CA ASP A 382 1.43 -20.65 16.16
C ASP A 382 1.96 -21.64 17.22
N ALA A 383 1.31 -22.80 17.34
CA ALA A 383 1.72 -23.90 18.20
C ALA A 383 3.04 -24.59 17.77
N TYR A 384 3.49 -24.41 16.52
CA TYR A 384 4.73 -25.01 16.00
C TYR A 384 5.97 -24.52 16.77
N VAL A 385 6.00 -23.24 17.17
CA VAL A 385 7.17 -22.68 17.87
C VAL A 385 7.34 -23.28 19.26
N LEU A 386 6.23 -23.54 19.96
CA LEU A 386 6.24 -24.15 21.29
C LEU A 386 6.69 -25.62 21.22
N ASP A 387 6.16 -26.39 20.29
CA ASP A 387 6.57 -27.78 20.07
C ASP A 387 8.04 -27.88 19.63
N ALA A 388 8.50 -26.96 18.77
CA ALA A 388 9.90 -26.89 18.36
C ALA A 388 10.82 -26.53 19.53
N LEU A 389 10.40 -25.62 20.42
CA LEU A 389 11.13 -25.25 21.63
C LEU A 389 11.27 -26.44 22.59
N GLU A 390 10.18 -27.14 22.88
CA GLU A 390 10.17 -28.33 23.75
C GLU A 390 11.12 -29.40 23.19
N LEU A 391 11.02 -29.70 21.89
CA LEU A 391 11.91 -30.66 21.24
C LEU A 391 13.39 -30.21 21.27
N THR A 392 13.67 -28.92 21.13
CA THR A 392 15.04 -28.40 21.25
C THR A 392 15.56 -28.49 22.68
N GLU A 393 14.73 -28.22 23.68
CA GLU A 393 15.07 -28.35 25.09
C GLU A 393 15.44 -29.79 25.43
N ASP A 394 14.61 -30.75 25.03
CA ASP A 394 14.86 -32.17 25.30
C ASP A 394 16.18 -32.67 24.67
N LYS A 395 16.47 -32.22 23.45
CA LYS A 395 17.73 -32.53 22.76
C LYS A 395 18.93 -31.89 23.44
N LEU A 396 18.80 -30.66 23.93
CA LEU A 396 19.86 -29.97 24.67
C LEU A 396 20.11 -30.63 26.03
N LEU A 397 19.06 -31.03 26.74
CA LEU A 397 19.17 -31.79 27.99
C LEU A 397 19.87 -33.12 27.76
N LYS A 398 19.55 -33.82 26.67
CA LYS A 398 20.28 -35.03 26.28
C LYS A 398 21.76 -34.77 26.04
N ILE A 399 22.13 -33.72 25.28
CA ILE A 399 23.55 -33.36 25.10
C ILE A 399 24.20 -33.08 26.46
N LEU A 400 23.51 -32.35 27.34
CA LEU A 400 24.03 -32.04 28.67
C LEU A 400 24.29 -33.31 29.48
N ASP A 401 23.40 -34.30 29.42
CA ASP A 401 23.57 -35.60 30.06
C ASP A 401 24.69 -36.42 29.41
N ASP A 402 24.79 -36.45 28.08
CA ASP A 402 25.86 -37.14 27.34
C ASP A 402 27.25 -36.53 27.65
N LEU A 403 27.30 -35.23 27.96
CA LEU A 403 28.53 -34.52 28.35
C LEU A 403 28.88 -34.67 29.84
N LYS A 404 27.97 -35.17 30.69
CA LYS A 404 28.27 -35.37 32.11
C LYS A 404 29.37 -36.43 32.27
N GLY A 405 30.47 -36.03 32.90
CA GLY A 405 31.62 -36.90 33.16
C GLY A 405 32.69 -36.87 32.07
N ILE A 406 32.52 -36.07 31.01
CA ILE A 406 33.54 -35.83 29.98
C ILE A 406 34.33 -34.56 30.36
N ASN A 407 35.67 -34.64 30.39
CA ASN A 407 36.51 -33.46 30.55
C ASN A 407 36.49 -32.63 29.26
N LEU A 408 35.66 -31.58 29.25
CA LEU A 408 35.50 -30.68 28.11
C LEU A 408 36.82 -30.05 27.66
N ASP A 409 37.72 -29.72 28.58
CA ASP A 409 39.01 -29.10 28.25
C ASP A 409 39.94 -30.06 27.49
N GLU A 410 39.91 -31.36 27.82
CA GLU A 410 40.69 -32.40 27.17
C GLU A 410 40.14 -32.70 25.77
N VAL A 411 38.81 -32.76 25.62
CA VAL A 411 38.15 -32.91 24.31
C VAL A 411 38.36 -31.70 23.42
N LEU A 412 38.33 -30.48 23.97
CA LEU A 412 38.62 -29.25 23.22
C LEU A 412 40.08 -29.19 22.77
N GLN A 413 41.02 -29.72 23.57
CA GLN A 413 42.42 -29.89 23.14
C GLN A 413 42.55 -30.91 22.01
N GLN A 414 41.91 -32.07 22.11
CA GLN A 414 41.89 -33.09 21.04
C GLN A 414 41.24 -32.56 19.74
N ILE A 415 40.23 -31.70 19.83
CA ILE A 415 39.61 -31.06 18.65
C ILE A 415 40.57 -30.06 17.97
N GLN A 416 41.53 -29.48 18.71
CA GLN A 416 42.57 -28.60 18.16
C GLN A 416 43.75 -29.36 17.56
N GLU A 417 43.87 -30.66 17.80
CA GLU A 417 44.92 -31.49 17.23
C GLU A 417 44.69 -31.73 15.73
N GLU A 418 45.77 -31.65 14.93
CA GLU A 418 45.75 -31.77 13.47
C GLU A 418 45.22 -33.13 12.98
N GLU A 419 45.41 -34.18 13.79
CA GLU A 419 44.93 -35.54 13.50
C GLU A 419 43.39 -35.62 13.52
N TYR A 420 42.73 -34.87 14.41
CA TYR A 420 41.28 -34.81 14.46
C TYR A 420 40.71 -34.12 13.21
N HIS A 421 41.33 -33.02 12.77
CA HIS A 421 40.95 -32.32 11.54
C HIS A 421 41.12 -33.20 10.30
N SER A 422 42.22 -33.94 10.20
CA SER A 422 42.48 -34.88 9.10
C SER A 422 41.44 -36.01 9.03
N THR A 423 41.01 -36.49 10.20
CA THR A 423 40.00 -37.57 10.32
C THR A 423 38.59 -37.09 9.97
N ILE A 424 38.27 -35.83 10.27
CA ILE A 424 37.00 -35.19 9.91
C ILE A 424 36.97 -34.83 8.42
N GLU A 425 38.09 -34.39 7.83
CA GLU A 425 38.22 -34.12 6.39
C GLU A 425 37.89 -35.34 5.53
N GLY A 426 38.30 -36.53 5.94
CA GLY A 426 37.96 -37.79 5.25
C GLY A 426 36.48 -38.21 5.37
N LYS A 427 35.70 -37.61 6.29
CA LYS A 427 34.29 -37.95 6.54
C LYS A 427 33.31 -36.88 6.06
N LEU A 428 33.80 -35.78 5.48
CA LEU A 428 32.96 -34.71 4.95
C LEU A 428 32.35 -35.12 3.59
N PRO A 429 31.06 -34.83 3.34
CA PRO A 429 30.44 -35.05 2.04
C PRO A 429 31.16 -34.28 0.93
N SER A 430 31.25 -34.86 -0.27
CA SER A 430 32.02 -34.33 -1.41
C SER A 430 31.61 -32.94 -1.92
N PHE A 431 30.48 -32.40 -1.45
CA PHE A 431 30.00 -31.06 -1.78
C PHE A 431 30.47 -29.97 -0.80
N ASN A 432 31.04 -30.33 0.35
CA ASN A 432 31.60 -29.37 1.31
C ASN A 432 33.05 -29.04 0.94
N LEU A 433 33.24 -28.15 -0.03
CA LEU A 433 34.54 -27.57 -0.38
C LEU A 433 34.92 -26.50 0.66
N ARG A 434 35.63 -26.90 1.71
CA ARG A 434 36.26 -25.95 2.64
C ARG A 434 37.38 -25.24 1.87
N ILE A 435 37.35 -23.91 1.81
CA ILE A 435 38.37 -23.10 1.14
C ILE A 435 39.70 -23.32 1.88
N GLN A 436 40.65 -23.99 1.25
CA GLN A 436 42.01 -24.10 1.78
C GLN A 436 42.63 -22.71 1.80
N MET A 437 42.86 -22.18 3.01
CA MET A 437 43.62 -20.96 3.18
C MET A 437 45.06 -21.26 2.79
N PRO A 438 45.71 -20.48 1.92
CA PRO A 438 47.08 -20.74 1.51
C PRO A 438 47.99 -20.72 2.73
N THR A 439 48.44 -21.90 3.16
CA THR A 439 49.58 -22.03 4.05
C THR A 439 50.75 -21.37 3.33
N THR A 440 51.44 -20.45 4.00
CA THR A 440 52.62 -19.75 3.49
C THR A 440 53.76 -20.73 3.22
N GLN A 441 53.65 -21.50 2.15
CA GLN A 441 54.78 -22.15 1.52
C GLN A 441 55.49 -21.09 0.68
N LYS A 442 56.77 -20.89 0.99
CA LYS A 442 57.67 -20.01 0.23
C LYS A 442 57.58 -20.40 -1.24
N PHE A 443 57.09 -19.47 -2.05
CA PHE A 443 57.11 -19.55 -3.51
C PHE A 443 58.58 -19.58 -3.96
N GLU A 444 59.08 -20.76 -4.33
CA GLU A 444 60.26 -20.84 -5.18
C GLU A 444 59.82 -20.44 -6.59
N LEU A 445 60.36 -19.31 -7.04
CA LEU A 445 60.20 -18.78 -8.39
C LEU A 445 60.88 -19.74 -9.36
N PHE A 446 60.09 -20.57 -10.03
CA PHE A 446 60.50 -21.17 -11.30
C PHE A 446 59.93 -20.30 -12.42
N ASP A 447 60.86 -19.67 -13.12
CA ASP A 447 60.67 -18.78 -14.25
C ASP A 447 60.59 -19.65 -15.51
N ASP A 448 59.39 -19.87 -16.04
CA ASP A 448 59.21 -20.40 -17.39
C ASP A 448 58.22 -19.49 -18.13
N TYR A 449 58.81 -18.55 -18.86
CA TYR A 449 58.17 -17.84 -19.95
C TYR A 449 58.15 -18.76 -21.17
N GLU A 450 56.98 -19.33 -21.52
CA GLU A 450 56.64 -19.60 -22.92
C GLU A 450 55.19 -19.21 -23.19
N ASP A 451 55.09 -18.04 -23.83
CA ASP A 451 54.29 -17.73 -25.01
C ASP A 451 53.03 -18.60 -25.27
N SER A 452 51.88 -18.05 -24.90
CA SER A 452 50.60 -18.37 -25.55
C SER A 452 49.83 -17.07 -25.69
N ALA A 453 50.25 -16.26 -26.65
CA ALA A 453 49.41 -15.24 -27.25
C ALA A 453 48.28 -15.94 -28.04
N ASP A 454 47.06 -15.89 -27.53
CA ASP A 454 45.91 -15.61 -28.38
C ASP A 454 44.76 -15.04 -27.54
N ASP A 455 44.15 -14.02 -28.13
CA ASP A 455 43.11 -13.15 -27.59
C ASP A 455 41.90 -13.92 -27.05
N ASP A 456 41.52 -13.62 -25.81
CA ASP A 456 40.12 -13.65 -25.37
C ASP A 456 39.92 -12.65 -24.20
N ASP A 457 39.31 -11.53 -24.57
CA ASP A 457 38.50 -10.60 -23.78
C ASP A 457 39.04 -10.00 -22.47
N ASP A 458 39.18 -8.67 -22.52
CA ASP A 458 39.35 -7.69 -21.44
C ASP A 458 38.26 -7.79 -20.33
N VAL A 459 38.22 -8.88 -19.57
CA VAL A 459 37.47 -8.94 -18.32
C VAL A 459 38.35 -8.36 -17.23
N VAL A 460 38.19 -7.06 -16.98
CA VAL A 460 38.83 -6.37 -15.87
C VAL A 460 38.46 -7.09 -14.56
N THR A 461 39.36 -7.92 -14.07
CA THR A 461 39.15 -8.67 -12.83
C THR A 461 39.02 -7.68 -11.67
N ARG A 462 38.15 -8.00 -10.71
CA ARG A 462 37.91 -7.18 -9.50
C ARG A 462 39.20 -6.77 -8.78
N ALA A 463 40.25 -7.60 -8.85
CA ALA A 463 41.57 -7.29 -8.30
C ALA A 463 42.27 -6.15 -9.06
N MET A 464 42.16 -6.12 -10.38
CA MET A 464 42.71 -5.09 -11.26
C MET A 464 41.99 -3.75 -11.07
N LEU A 465 40.66 -3.77 -10.98
CA LEU A 465 39.83 -2.60 -10.62
C LEU A 465 40.20 -2.05 -9.24
N LYS A 466 40.38 -2.92 -8.23
CA LYS A 466 40.84 -2.50 -6.90
C LYS A 466 42.23 -1.88 -6.93
N LYS A 467 43.17 -2.48 -7.68
CA LYS A 467 44.54 -1.97 -7.83
C LYS A 467 44.55 -0.61 -8.52
N GLN A 468 43.75 -0.44 -9.57
CA GLN A 468 43.61 0.83 -10.29
C GLN A 468 42.94 1.90 -9.40
N SER A 469 41.90 1.54 -8.64
CA SER A 469 41.28 2.47 -7.68
C SER A 469 42.24 2.88 -6.57
N GLN A 470 43.05 1.94 -6.06
CA GLN A 470 44.05 2.23 -5.04
C GLN A 470 45.14 3.14 -5.59
N GLN A 471 45.61 2.91 -6.83
CA GLN A 471 46.57 3.79 -7.49
C GLN A 471 46.02 5.21 -7.68
N ILE A 472 44.75 5.38 -8.04
CA ILE A 472 44.12 6.70 -8.16
C ILE A 472 44.04 7.40 -6.79
N VAL A 473 43.68 6.66 -5.74
CA VAL A 473 43.66 7.18 -4.37
C VAL A 473 45.06 7.56 -3.91
N ASP A 474 46.07 6.73 -4.15
CA ASP A 474 47.46 6.97 -3.80
C ASP A 474 48.05 8.16 -4.58
N TRP A 475 47.66 8.32 -5.86
CA TRP A 475 48.03 9.49 -6.67
C TRP A 475 47.40 10.78 -6.15
N LYS A 476 46.14 10.74 -5.69
CA LYS A 476 45.45 11.90 -5.12
C LYS A 476 45.85 12.21 -3.67
N THR A 477 46.24 11.20 -2.89
CA THR A 477 46.63 11.35 -1.47
C THR A 477 48.12 11.64 -1.28
N LYS A 478 48.97 11.46 -2.32
CA LYS A 478 50.29 12.08 -2.38
C LYS A 478 50.18 13.61 -2.52
N ARG A 479 49.83 14.27 -1.42
CA ARG A 479 50.10 15.69 -1.22
C ARG A 479 51.59 15.91 -1.43
N ARG A 480 51.95 16.66 -2.48
CA ARG A 480 53.27 17.27 -2.69
C ARG A 480 53.78 17.82 -1.35
N SER A 481 54.73 17.14 -0.72
CA SER A 481 55.47 17.73 0.38
C SER A 481 56.31 18.85 -0.22
N ARG A 482 56.01 20.10 0.15
CA ARG A 482 56.83 21.26 -0.20
C ARG A 482 58.24 21.03 0.35
N PRO A 483 59.31 21.27 -0.43
CA PRO A 483 60.66 21.17 0.09
C PRO A 483 60.86 22.28 1.13
N ARG A 484 61.09 21.88 2.39
CA ARG A 484 61.40 22.79 3.48
C ARG A 484 62.85 23.25 3.29
N LYS A 485 63.04 24.53 2.94
CA LYS A 485 64.36 25.22 2.92
C LYS A 485 65.11 24.90 4.22
N ARG A 486 66.21 24.16 4.14
CA ARG A 486 67.23 24.16 5.19
C ARG A 486 68.05 25.44 5.06
N ARG A 487 68.11 26.20 6.15
CA ARG A 487 69.02 27.32 6.34
C ARG A 487 70.46 26.82 6.19
N GLY A 488 71.26 27.57 5.45
CA GLY A 488 72.70 27.35 5.33
C GLY A 488 73.41 27.46 6.67
N LYS A 489 74.42 26.62 6.84
CA LYS A 489 75.65 26.99 7.52
C LYS A 489 76.75 27.02 6.45
N HIS A 490 77.44 28.15 6.45
CA HIS A 490 78.56 28.60 5.60
C HIS A 490 78.22 29.07 4.20
#